data_AF-A0A7S2D9M5-F1
#
_entry.id   AF-A0A7S2D9M5-F1
#
_cell.length_a   1.000
_cell.length_b   1.000
_cell.length_c   1.000
_cell.angle_alpha   90.00
_cell.angle_beta   90.00
_cell.angle_gamma   90.00
#
_symmetry.space_group_name_H-M   'P 1'
#
loop_
_entity.id
_entity.type
_entity.pdbx_description
1 polymer ?
#
loop_
_entity_poly.entity_id
_entity_poly.type
_entity_poly.pdbx_seq_one_letter_code
_entity_poly.pdbx_strand_id
1 'polypeptide(L)'
;FAGTPDGKRPGRFYVNITRLNERPKYEMPALACHEGVPGHHLQGALALENEGLPRFLRYIEDRRYEFCPARRPLYTAYLEGWALYCEMLGEEMGMYTTPHELFGRLSIE
;
A
#
# COMPACT_ATOMS: atom_id res chain seq x y z
N PHE A 1 -2.70 1.00 -4.38
CA PHE A 1 -2.08 2.24 -4.92
C PHE A 1 -3.07 3.41 -5.09
N ALA A 2 -2.55 4.64 -4.97
CA ALA A 2 -3.32 5.89 -5.01
C ALA A 2 -3.85 6.31 -6.40
N GLY A 3 -4.80 7.24 -6.40
CA GLY A 3 -5.43 7.81 -7.59
C GLY A 3 -4.55 8.83 -8.32
N THR A 4 -5.13 9.54 -9.29
CA THR A 4 -4.50 10.73 -9.88
C THR A 4 -4.81 11.99 -9.06
N PRO A 5 -3.92 13.00 -9.05
CA PRO A 5 -4.15 14.25 -8.30
C PRO A 5 -5.40 15.01 -8.74
N ASP A 6 -5.79 14.86 -10.00
CA ASP A 6 -6.99 15.48 -10.57
C ASP A 6 -8.28 14.71 -10.27
N GLY A 7 -8.20 13.62 -9.51
CA GLY A 7 -9.34 12.77 -9.11
C GLY A 7 -9.97 11.95 -10.25
N LYS A 8 -9.53 12.11 -11.50
CA LYS A 8 -10.16 11.44 -12.65
C LYS A 8 -9.98 9.93 -12.63
N ARG A 9 -8.85 9.45 -12.09
CA ARG A 9 -8.59 8.02 -11.87
C ARG A 9 -8.55 7.73 -10.38
N PRO A 10 -9.47 6.93 -9.83
CA PRO A 10 -9.38 6.51 -8.44
C PRO A 10 -8.16 5.61 -8.21
N GLY A 11 -7.71 5.54 -6.97
CA GLY A 11 -6.75 4.52 -6.57
C GLY A 11 -7.39 3.13 -6.65
N ARG A 12 -6.58 2.13 -6.94
CA ARG A 12 -7.04 0.74 -7.13
C ARG A 12 -6.11 -0.22 -6.41
N PHE A 13 -6.72 -1.28 -5.90
CA PHE A 13 -6.03 -2.48 -5.41
C PHE A 13 -6.37 -3.61 -6.37
N TYR A 14 -5.35 -4.26 -6.91
CA TYR A 14 -5.50 -5.34 -7.88
C TYR A 14 -5.08 -6.65 -7.24
N VAL A 15 -5.92 -7.67 -7.36
CA VAL A 15 -5.63 -9.03 -6.88
C VAL A 15 -5.41 -9.94 -8.07
N ASN A 16 -4.33 -10.72 -8.05
CA ASN A 16 -4.02 -11.67 -9.11
C ASN A 16 -4.83 -12.96 -8.92
N ILE A 17 -5.61 -13.33 -9.96
CA ILE A 17 -6.51 -14.49 -9.94
C ILE A 17 -6.05 -15.67 -10.81
N THR A 18 -4.86 -15.62 -11.42
CA THR A 18 -4.42 -16.63 -12.40
C THR A 18 -4.12 -18.00 -11.78
N ARG A 19 -3.91 -18.08 -10.45
CA ARG A 19 -3.64 -19.33 -9.70
C ARG A 19 -4.22 -19.29 -8.28
N LEU A 20 -5.55 -19.31 -8.17
CA LEU A 20 -6.24 -19.19 -6.88
C LEU A 20 -5.84 -20.27 -5.86
N ASN A 21 -5.46 -21.46 -6.33
CA ASN A 21 -5.06 -22.58 -5.48
C ASN A 21 -3.74 -22.29 -4.73
N GLU A 22 -2.91 -21.40 -5.28
CA GLU A 22 -1.63 -20.95 -4.69
C GLU A 22 -1.80 -19.64 -3.89
N ARG A 23 -3.03 -19.17 -3.69
CA ARG A 23 -3.35 -17.91 -3.01
C ARG A 23 -4.19 -18.19 -1.77
N PRO A 24 -3.56 -18.33 -0.60
CA PRO A 24 -4.30 -18.63 0.61
C PRO A 24 -5.24 -17.48 0.97
N LYS A 25 -6.55 -17.77 1.04
CA LYS A 25 -7.55 -16.74 1.34
C LYS A 25 -7.34 -16.06 2.69
N TYR A 26 -6.71 -16.76 3.63
CA TYR A 26 -6.46 -16.26 4.97
C TYR A 26 -5.42 -15.11 5.00
N GLU A 27 -4.62 -14.91 3.96
CA GLU A 27 -3.69 -13.77 3.85
C GLU A 27 -4.38 -12.50 3.33
N MET A 28 -5.59 -12.64 2.76
CA MET A 28 -6.28 -11.54 2.08
C MET A 28 -6.60 -10.34 2.96
N PRO A 29 -7.01 -10.48 4.25
CA PRO A 29 -7.22 -9.32 5.10
C PRO A 29 -5.94 -8.52 5.33
N ALA A 30 -4.81 -9.20 5.54
CA ALA A 30 -3.53 -8.53 5.75
C ALA A 30 -3.08 -7.82 4.46
N LEU A 31 -3.18 -8.49 3.31
CA LEU A 31 -2.90 -7.87 2.01
C LEU A 31 -3.81 -6.66 1.72
N ALA A 32 -5.08 -6.71 2.12
CA ALA A 32 -6.01 -5.59 1.95
C ALA A 32 -5.63 -4.39 2.85
N CYS A 33 -5.18 -4.64 4.08
CA CYS A 33 -4.62 -3.61 4.96
C CYS A 33 -3.34 -3.02 4.38
N HIS A 34 -2.45 -3.84 3.82
CA HIS A 34 -1.18 -3.44 3.22
C HIS A 34 -1.35 -2.55 1.98
N GLU A 35 -2.12 -3.03 0.99
CA GLU A 35 -2.21 -2.40 -0.33
C GLU A 35 -3.32 -1.34 -0.42
N GLY A 36 -4.34 -1.52 0.40
CA GLY A 36 -5.55 -0.74 0.45
C GLY A 36 -5.52 0.28 1.59
N VAL A 37 -6.56 0.24 2.41
CA VAL A 37 -6.76 1.13 3.55
C VAL A 37 -6.61 0.28 4.81
N PRO A 38 -5.74 0.65 5.77
CA PRO A 38 -5.04 1.95 5.89
C PRO A 38 -3.65 2.06 5.24
N GLY A 39 -3.18 1.06 4.49
CA GLY A 39 -1.85 1.02 3.89
C GLY A 39 -1.63 1.93 2.66
N HIS A 40 -1.02 1.39 1.60
CA HIS A 40 -0.52 2.17 0.46
C HIS A 40 -1.56 3.06 -0.21
N HIS A 41 -2.83 2.63 -0.28
CA HIS A 41 -3.86 3.46 -0.88
C HIS A 41 -4.07 4.75 -0.09
N LEU A 42 -4.22 4.64 1.23
CA LEU A 42 -4.42 5.80 2.10
C LEU A 42 -3.15 6.65 2.20
N GLN A 43 -1.99 6.02 2.37
CA GLN A 43 -0.70 6.70 2.42
C GLN A 43 -0.48 7.61 1.20
N GLY A 44 -0.67 7.06 0.01
CA GLY A 44 -0.49 7.82 -1.22
C GLY A 44 -1.59 8.87 -1.44
N ALA A 45 -2.84 8.58 -1.07
CA ALA A 45 -3.93 9.55 -1.17
C ALA A 45 -3.67 10.78 -0.30
N LEU A 46 -3.29 10.59 0.97
CA LEU A 46 -2.97 11.68 1.90
C LEU A 46 -1.77 12.51 1.43
N ALA A 47 -0.73 11.86 0.90
CA ALA A 47 0.42 12.56 0.32
C ALA A 47 -0.03 13.44 -0.85
N LEU A 48 -0.86 12.91 -1.76
CA LEU A 48 -1.40 13.65 -2.91
C LEU A 48 -2.34 14.79 -2.50
N GLU A 49 -3.09 14.68 -1.42
CA GLU A 49 -3.96 15.76 -0.92
C GLU A 49 -3.17 16.91 -0.27
N ASN A 50 -1.98 16.64 0.26
CA ASN A 50 -1.19 17.65 0.96
C ASN A 50 -0.39 18.55 -0.01
N GLU A 51 -0.97 19.68 -0.39
CA GLU A 51 -0.34 20.66 -1.29
C GLU A 51 0.87 21.40 -0.71
N GLY A 52 1.05 21.35 0.62
CA GLY A 52 2.20 21.94 1.30
C GLY A 52 3.48 21.12 1.14
N LEU A 53 3.39 19.86 0.71
CA LEU A 53 4.55 19.01 0.48
C LEU A 53 5.28 19.37 -0.82
N PRO A 54 6.63 19.41 -0.82
CA PRO A 54 7.40 19.42 -2.05
C PRO A 54 7.01 18.27 -2.98
N ARG A 55 7.02 18.51 -4.29
CA ARG A 55 6.58 17.50 -5.29
C ARG A 55 7.28 16.14 -5.12
N PHE A 56 8.57 16.12 -4.79
CA PHE A 56 9.31 14.87 -4.60
C PHE A 56 8.89 14.03 -3.38
N LEU A 57 8.13 14.61 -2.44
CA LEU A 57 7.50 13.87 -1.33
C LEU A 57 6.03 13.57 -1.61
N ARG A 58 5.35 14.45 -2.35
CA ARG A 58 3.94 14.30 -2.75
C ARG A 58 3.75 13.17 -3.76
N TYR A 59 4.70 12.98 -4.67
CA TYR A 59 4.66 11.97 -5.72
C TYR A 59 5.66 10.85 -5.43
N ILE A 60 5.14 9.64 -5.16
CA ILE A 60 5.94 8.42 -4.92
C ILE A 60 6.89 8.16 -6.11
N GLU A 61 6.47 8.51 -7.33
CA GLU A 61 7.28 8.49 -8.55
C GLU A 61 7.39 9.90 -9.15
N ASP A 62 8.13 10.80 -8.49
CA ASP A 62 8.29 12.20 -8.94
C ASP A 62 9.07 12.37 -10.26
N ARG A 63 9.75 11.33 -10.78
CA ARG A 63 10.50 11.42 -12.05
C ARG A 63 10.48 10.12 -12.85
N ARG A 64 10.45 10.27 -14.18
CA ARG A 64 10.69 9.15 -15.10
C ARG A 64 12.09 8.59 -14.87
N TYR A 65 12.19 7.27 -14.81
CA TYR A 65 13.45 6.54 -14.64
C TYR A 65 14.53 6.88 -15.67
N GLU A 66 14.14 7.41 -16.82
CA GLU A 66 15.01 7.78 -17.95
C GLU A 66 15.77 9.10 -17.79
N PHE A 67 15.42 9.96 -16.81
CA PHE A 67 16.09 11.25 -16.64
C PHE A 67 17.33 11.17 -15.72
N CYS A 68 18.46 11.72 -16.19
CA CYS A 68 19.71 11.84 -15.44
C CYS A 68 19.83 13.22 -14.75
N PRO A 69 20.32 13.32 -13.50
CA PRO A 69 20.73 12.21 -12.63
C PRO A 69 19.52 11.39 -12.18
N ALA A 70 19.68 10.06 -12.20
CA ALA A 70 18.69 9.13 -11.69
C ALA A 70 18.49 9.42 -10.19
N ARG A 71 17.41 10.12 -9.86
CA ARG A 71 16.92 10.25 -8.48
C ARG A 71 15.89 9.15 -8.28
N ARG A 72 16.11 8.28 -7.29
CA ARG A 72 15.08 7.40 -6.77
C ARG A 72 14.44 8.09 -5.55
N PRO A 73 13.28 8.76 -5.70
CA PRO A 73 12.53 9.27 -4.56
C PRO A 73 11.70 8.17 -3.86
N LEU A 74 11.79 6.90 -4.29
CA LEU A 74 11.15 5.78 -3.59
C LEU A 74 11.86 5.53 -2.26
N TYR A 75 11.28 6.08 -1.20
CA TYR A 75 11.65 5.80 0.18
C TYR A 75 11.08 4.43 0.59
N THR A 76 11.65 3.34 0.07
CA THR A 76 11.12 1.97 0.27
C THR A 76 10.87 1.65 1.74
N ALA A 77 11.78 2.00 2.65
CA ALA A 77 11.59 1.76 4.08
C ALA A 77 10.36 2.50 4.65
N TYR A 78 10.06 3.70 4.17
CA TYR A 78 8.87 4.46 4.58
C TYR A 78 7.59 3.91 3.95
N LEU A 79 7.64 3.50 2.67
CA LEU A 79 6.48 2.97 1.95
C LEU A 79 6.08 1.59 2.48
N GLU A 80 6.99 0.64 2.43
CA GLU A 80 6.74 -0.75 2.86
C GLU A 80 6.60 -0.82 4.39
N GLY A 81 7.39 -0.03 5.14
CA GLY A 81 7.27 0.01 6.59
C GLY A 81 5.93 0.55 7.08
N TRP A 82 5.33 1.52 6.37
CA TRP A 82 3.97 1.97 6.66
C TRP A 82 2.94 0.86 6.40
N ALA A 83 3.08 0.12 5.30
CA ALA A 83 2.15 -0.94 4.94
C ALA A 83 2.23 -2.11 5.93
N LEU A 84 3.43 -2.53 6.33
CA LEU A 84 3.64 -3.52 7.41
C LEU A 84 3.08 -3.04 8.76
N TYR A 85 3.28 -1.77 9.11
CA TYR A 85 2.65 -1.17 10.29
C TYR A 85 1.11 -1.25 10.21
N CYS A 86 0.55 -1.01 9.02
CA CYS A 86 -0.90 -1.07 8.80
C CYS A 86 -1.48 -2.49 8.87
N GLU A 87 -0.70 -3.52 8.53
CA GLU A 87 -1.08 -4.90 8.78
C GLU A 87 -1.19 -5.18 10.28
N MET A 88 -0.19 -4.77 11.06
CA MET A 88 -0.24 -4.88 12.52
C MET A 88 -1.43 -4.08 13.11
N LEU A 89 -1.63 -2.84 12.66
CA LEU A 89 -2.77 -2.00 13.07
C LEU A 89 -4.12 -2.64 12.74
N GLY A 90 -4.20 -3.42 11.66
CA GLY A 90 -5.39 -4.20 11.31
C GLY A 90 -5.86 -5.12 12.44
N GLU A 91 -4.96 -5.62 13.27
CA GLU A 91 -5.29 -6.45 14.43
C GLU A 91 -6.00 -5.63 15.51
N GLU A 92 -5.47 -4.46 15.84
CA GLU A 92 -6.09 -3.53 16.79
C GLU A 92 -7.45 -3.01 16.28
N MET A 93 -7.63 -2.90 14.96
CA MET A 93 -8.87 -2.52 14.31
C MET A 93 -9.89 -3.65 14.18
N GLY A 94 -9.53 -4.90 14.52
CA GLY A 94 -10.41 -6.06 14.41
C GLY A 94 -10.63 -6.56 12.97
N MET A 95 -9.70 -6.30 12.05
CA MET A 95 -9.78 -6.73 10.65
C MET A 95 -9.61 -8.23 10.47
N TYR A 96 -8.93 -8.90 11.41
CA TYR A 96 -8.75 -10.34 11.42
C TYR A 96 -9.82 -10.99 12.28
N THR A 97 -10.75 -11.70 11.64
CA THR A 97 -11.93 -12.27 12.30
C THR A 97 -11.74 -13.72 12.71
N THR A 98 -10.72 -14.38 12.18
CA THR A 98 -10.40 -15.78 12.49
C THR A 98 -8.92 -15.99 12.85
N PRO A 99 -8.59 -17.04 13.63
CA PRO A 99 -7.19 -17.39 13.91
C PRO A 99 -6.35 -17.69 12.66
N HIS A 100 -6.99 -18.16 11.59
CA HIS A 100 -6.30 -18.42 10.32
C HIS A 100 -5.93 -17.11 9.62
N GLU A 101 -6.77 -16.08 9.69
CA GLU A 101 -6.46 -14.76 9.14
C GLU A 101 -5.34 -14.06 9.93
N LEU A 102 -5.33 -14.22 11.26
CA LEU A 102 -4.22 -13.76 12.10
C LEU A 102 -2.92 -14.51 11.80
N PHE A 103 -3.00 -15.84 11.63
CA PHE A 103 -1.85 -16.62 11.14
C PHE A 103 -1.38 -16.12 9.77
N GLY A 104 -2.31 -15.79 8.86
CA GLY A 104 -2.03 -15.18 7.57
C GLY A 104 -1.19 -13.92 7.67
N ARG A 105 -1.60 -12.99 8.53
CA ARG A 105 -0.83 -11.78 8.84
C ARG A 105 0.61 -12.11 9.27
N LEU A 106 0.76 -13.00 10.25
CA LEU A 106 2.08 -13.38 10.78
C LEU A 106 2.96 -14.13 9.77
N SER A 107 2.35 -14.81 8.80
CA SER A 107 3.08 -15.55 7.76
C SER A 107 3.65 -14.68 6.64
N ILE A 108 3.23 -13.42 6.56
CA ILE A 108 3.68 -12.46 5.53
C ILE A 108 4.56 -11.32 6.10
N GLU A 109 4.84 -11.34 7.41
CA GLU A 109 5.90 -10.53 8.06
C GLU A 109 7.31 -11.02 7.69
#